data_AF-A0A2P8HPC9-F1
#
_entry.id   AF-A0A2P8HPC9-F1
#
_cell.length_a   1.000
_cell.length_b   1.000
_cell.length_c   1.000
_cell.angle_alpha   90.00
_cell.angle_beta   90.00
_cell.angle_gamma   90.00
#
_symmetry.space_group_name_H-M   'P 1'
#
loop_
_entity.id
_entity.type
_entity.pdbx_description
1 polymer ?
#
loop_
_entity_poly.entity_id
_entity_poly.type
_entity_poly.pdbx_seq_one_letter_code
_entity_poly.pdbx_strand_id
1 'polypeptide(L)'
;MIIYSLLGITLALAVYSLYLVWKAGSRPLTATFTWLLMGLSLGVFDYLYGTWVYLSIYSKYIFGGLLVLFIAGYFFRKHNKVAAPTPKWKRVSNGIMTTFFVLATALYFEGTTGKPHTVELSFPFKSGKYFVLQGGKGLPTNLFHFSLRGAVYAMDIVKLNSWGGRANTVFSRKLDDYAIFNDTVYAPCDGLVKRAYSNNPDNIPPAMDRGPKNTNQVLLETANYYVFMGHLKQGSVVVHEGQYVKKGDALGCVGNSGFSTEPHLHMQAHVKQAGIPWYQGTPLYMLFNGKGYLLNEVINAR
;
A
#
# COMPACT_ATOMS: atom_id res chain seq x y z
N MET A 1 9.39 6.05 16.28
CA MET A 1 8.73 6.32 14.99
C MET A 1 8.20 5.01 14.43
N ILE A 2 6.90 4.93 14.11
CA ILE A 2 6.21 3.68 13.75
C ILE A 2 6.82 2.96 12.52
N ILE A 3 7.34 3.71 11.54
CA ILE A 3 7.94 3.18 10.31
C ILE A 3 9.13 2.25 10.59
N TYR A 4 10.08 2.66 11.45
CA TYR A 4 11.22 1.81 11.81
C TYR A 4 10.79 0.55 12.56
N SER A 5 9.74 0.65 13.39
CA SER A 5 9.18 -0.51 14.09
C SER A 5 8.53 -1.48 13.10
N LEU A 6 7.73 -1.00 12.15
CA LEU A 6 7.12 -1.83 11.11
C LEU A 6 8.17 -2.50 10.23
N LEU A 7 9.19 -1.77 9.81
CA LEU A 7 10.30 -2.32 9.03
C LEU A 7 11.08 -3.36 9.82
N GLY A 8 11.39 -3.08 11.09
CA GLY A 8 12.04 -4.03 11.99
C GLY A 8 11.23 -5.32 12.18
N ILE A 9 9.90 -5.21 12.30
CA ILE A 9 9.00 -6.37 12.36
C ILE A 9 9.04 -7.16 11.05
N THR A 10 8.95 -6.51 9.89
CA THR A 10 9.09 -7.17 8.58
C THR A 10 10.40 -7.95 8.49
N LEU A 11 11.54 -7.33 8.79
CA LEU A 11 12.84 -8.00 8.74
C LEU A 11 12.94 -9.17 9.73
N ALA A 12 12.40 -9.02 10.94
CA ALA A 12 12.39 -10.08 11.94
C ALA A 12 11.53 -11.28 11.49
N LEU A 13 10.35 -11.01 10.92
CA LEU A 13 9.46 -12.05 10.39
C LEU A 13 10.08 -12.75 9.18
N ALA A 14 10.74 -12.02 8.28
CA ALA A 14 11.48 -12.58 7.15
C ALA A 14 12.57 -13.55 7.60
N VAL A 15 13.44 -13.12 8.52
CA VAL A 15 14.51 -13.95 9.08
C VAL A 15 13.92 -15.16 9.79
N TYR A 16 12.85 -14.98 10.56
CA TYR A 16 12.20 -16.08 11.26
C TYR A 16 11.59 -17.09 10.28
N SER A 17 10.91 -16.65 9.22
CA SER A 17 10.40 -17.51 8.14
C SER A 17 11.53 -18.36 7.53
N LEU A 18 12.64 -17.73 7.12
CA LEU A 18 13.80 -18.43 6.56
C LEU A 18 14.38 -19.44 7.56
N TYR A 19 14.52 -19.06 8.84
CA TYR A 19 14.97 -19.97 9.89
C TYR A 19 14.05 -21.19 10.03
N LEU A 20 12.71 -21.02 9.95
CA LEU A 20 11.77 -22.13 10.04
C LEU A 20 11.91 -23.10 8.88
N VAL A 21 12.02 -22.59 7.65
CA VAL A 21 12.23 -23.41 6.44
C VAL A 21 13.58 -24.13 6.52
N TRP A 22 14.64 -23.42 6.89
CA TRP A 22 15.98 -23.98 7.08
C TRP A 22 16.01 -25.09 8.14
N LYS A 23 15.35 -24.85 9.29
CA LYS A 23 15.25 -25.81 10.38
C LYS A 23 14.49 -27.06 9.93
N ALA A 24 13.40 -26.89 9.18
CA ALA A 24 12.64 -28.00 8.64
C ALA A 24 13.48 -28.88 7.70
N GLY A 25 14.35 -28.28 6.88
CA GLY A 25 15.25 -29.00 5.96
C GLY A 25 16.38 -29.80 6.60
N SER A 26 16.60 -29.69 7.90
CA SER A 26 17.62 -30.50 8.61
C SER A 26 17.08 -31.83 9.17
N ARG A 27 15.78 -32.08 9.05
CA ARG A 27 15.05 -33.20 9.69
C ARG A 27 14.04 -33.83 8.72
N PRO A 28 13.59 -35.07 8.93
CA PRO A 28 12.57 -35.68 8.07
C PRO A 28 11.22 -34.94 8.17
N LEU A 29 10.47 -34.91 7.07
CA LEU A 29 9.20 -34.17 6.97
C LEU A 29 8.19 -34.56 8.05
N THR A 30 8.12 -35.84 8.41
CA THR A 30 7.24 -36.36 9.48
C THR A 30 7.50 -35.68 10.83
N ALA A 31 8.72 -35.21 11.08
CA ALA A 31 9.09 -34.51 12.31
C ALA A 31 8.90 -32.99 12.23
N THR A 32 8.91 -32.38 11.03
CA THR A 32 9.04 -30.93 10.84
C THR A 32 8.00 -30.27 9.93
N PHE A 33 7.03 -30.99 9.37
CA PHE A 33 6.07 -30.43 8.41
C PHE A 33 5.36 -29.17 8.93
N THR A 34 5.02 -29.09 10.22
CA THR A 34 4.37 -27.89 10.79
C THR A 34 5.29 -26.67 10.83
N TRP A 35 6.61 -26.85 10.99
CA TRP A 35 7.57 -25.74 10.89
C TRP A 35 7.71 -25.28 9.43
N LEU A 36 7.73 -26.23 8.50
CA LEU A 36 7.79 -25.92 7.07
C LEU A 36 6.55 -25.12 6.64
N LEU A 37 5.34 -25.62 6.93
CA LEU A 37 4.09 -24.93 6.60
C LEU A 37 3.99 -23.55 7.24
N MET A 38 4.38 -23.42 8.52
CA MET A 38 4.43 -22.13 9.20
C MET A 38 5.45 -21.18 8.56
N GLY A 39 6.65 -21.66 8.25
CA GLY A 39 7.70 -20.85 7.62
C GLY A 39 7.29 -20.36 6.23
N LEU A 40 6.70 -21.24 5.42
CA LEU A 40 6.21 -20.91 4.08
C LEU A 40 5.03 -19.93 4.11
N SER A 41 4.01 -20.20 4.92
CA SER A 41 2.84 -19.32 5.03
C SER A 41 3.20 -17.94 5.58
N LEU A 42 4.05 -17.87 6.61
CA LEU A 42 4.61 -16.61 7.09
C LEU A 42 5.43 -15.89 6.02
N GLY A 43 6.25 -16.63 5.26
CA GLY A 43 7.09 -16.04 4.21
C GLY A 43 6.27 -15.43 3.07
N VAL A 44 5.22 -16.11 2.62
CA VAL A 44 4.30 -15.56 1.61
C VAL A 44 3.55 -14.34 2.16
N PHE A 45 3.05 -14.42 3.40
CA PHE A 45 2.41 -13.28 4.05
C PHE A 45 3.35 -12.06 4.11
N ASP A 46 4.59 -12.24 4.60
CA ASP A 46 5.55 -11.15 4.74
C ASP A 46 6.03 -10.61 3.38
N TYR A 47 6.12 -11.46 2.36
CA TYR A 47 6.39 -11.02 0.99
C TYR A 47 5.31 -10.05 0.45
N LEU A 48 4.04 -10.30 0.78
CA LEU A 48 2.90 -9.50 0.31
C LEU A 48 2.64 -8.27 1.18
N TYR A 49 2.69 -8.40 2.50
CA TYR A 49 2.34 -7.35 3.46
C TYR A 49 3.54 -6.58 4.01
N GLY A 50 4.74 -7.13 3.90
CA GLY A 50 5.94 -6.55 4.47
C GLY A 50 6.20 -5.13 3.95
N THR A 51 6.74 -4.29 4.83
CA THR A 51 6.94 -2.86 4.56
C THR A 51 8.26 -2.58 3.81
N TRP A 52 8.55 -3.42 2.81
CA TRP A 52 9.80 -3.46 2.04
C TRP A 52 10.14 -2.11 1.38
N VAL A 53 9.11 -1.36 0.97
CA VAL A 53 9.25 -0.05 0.30
C VAL A 53 10.07 0.97 1.10
N TYR A 54 10.13 0.82 2.42
CA TYR A 54 10.95 1.67 3.28
C TYR A 54 12.46 1.43 3.11
N LEU A 55 12.87 0.26 2.61
CA LEU A 55 14.25 -0.04 2.21
C LEU A 55 14.46 0.09 0.70
N SER A 56 13.60 -0.57 -0.07
CA SER A 56 13.52 -0.59 -1.53
C SER A 56 12.46 -1.62 -1.91
N ILE A 57 11.67 -1.36 -2.95
CA ILE A 57 10.76 -2.39 -3.49
C ILE A 57 11.50 -3.66 -3.91
N TYR A 58 12.81 -3.60 -4.18
CA TYR A 58 13.59 -4.76 -4.58
C TYR A 58 13.92 -5.71 -3.43
N SER A 59 13.90 -5.22 -2.17
CA SER A 59 14.15 -6.03 -0.99
C SER A 59 13.18 -7.20 -0.87
N LYS A 60 11.91 -7.02 -1.31
CA LYS A 60 10.92 -8.11 -1.32
C LYS A 60 11.32 -9.23 -2.27
N TYR A 61 11.86 -8.92 -3.44
CA TYR A 61 12.31 -9.92 -4.43
C TYR A 61 13.57 -10.65 -3.97
N ILE A 62 14.49 -9.94 -3.30
CA ILE A 62 15.66 -10.56 -2.67
C ILE A 62 15.19 -11.57 -1.62
N PHE A 63 14.26 -11.18 -0.74
CA PHE A 63 13.68 -12.09 0.25
C PHE A 63 12.97 -13.28 -0.41
N GLY A 64 12.15 -13.05 -1.44
CA GLY A 64 11.48 -14.12 -2.19
C GLY A 64 12.49 -15.11 -2.82
N GLY A 65 13.58 -14.60 -3.39
CA GLY A 65 14.67 -15.42 -3.91
C GLY A 65 15.35 -16.25 -2.82
N LEU A 66 15.65 -15.65 -1.66
CA LEU A 66 16.21 -16.37 -0.51
C LEU A 66 15.24 -17.46 -0.01
N LEU A 67 13.94 -17.18 0.04
CA LEU A 67 12.93 -18.17 0.44
C LEU A 67 12.93 -19.37 -0.52
N VAL A 68 12.95 -19.12 -1.84
CA VAL A 68 13.06 -20.17 -2.86
C VAL A 68 14.35 -20.98 -2.70
N LEU A 69 15.49 -20.32 -2.46
CA LEU A 69 16.77 -21.02 -2.23
C LEU A 69 16.73 -21.90 -0.98
N PHE A 70 16.09 -21.45 0.10
CA PHE A 70 15.93 -22.24 1.32
C PHE A 70 14.99 -23.44 1.11
N ILE A 71 13.95 -23.27 0.30
CA ILE A 71 13.07 -24.36 -0.13
C ILE A 71 13.85 -25.37 -0.98
N ALA A 72 14.62 -24.92 -1.96
CA ALA A 72 15.44 -25.79 -2.79
C ALA A 72 16.48 -26.55 -1.93
N GLY A 73 17.12 -25.84 -1.01
CA GLY A 73 18.08 -26.40 -0.05
C GLY A 73 17.49 -27.50 0.82
N TYR A 74 16.17 -27.55 1.05
CA TYR A 74 15.51 -28.67 1.72
C TYR A 74 15.85 -30.01 1.05
N PHE A 75 15.83 -30.07 -0.28
CA PHE A 75 16.00 -31.31 -1.05
C PHE A 75 17.46 -31.78 -1.13
N PHE A 76 18.42 -30.88 -0.91
CA PHE A 76 19.84 -31.19 -0.99
C PHE A 76 20.49 -31.45 0.37
N ARG A 77 19.76 -31.24 1.46
CA ARG A 77 20.31 -31.39 2.83
C ARG A 77 20.14 -32.80 3.36
N LYS A 78 21.15 -33.26 4.09
CA LYS A 78 21.08 -34.51 4.85
C LYS A 78 20.10 -34.34 6.01
N HIS A 79 19.04 -35.15 6.00
CA HIS A 79 18.05 -35.16 7.08
C HIS A 79 18.52 -36.03 8.25
N ASN A 80 18.54 -35.46 9.45
CA ASN A 80 18.76 -36.23 10.67
C ASN A 80 17.53 -37.09 10.99
N LYS A 81 17.55 -38.36 10.58
CA LYS A 81 16.45 -39.33 10.76
C LYS A 81 16.14 -39.65 12.23
N VAL A 82 17.06 -39.36 13.15
CA VAL A 82 16.90 -39.63 14.60
C VAL A 82 16.36 -38.39 15.33
N ALA A 83 16.10 -37.29 14.62
CA ALA A 83 15.60 -36.07 15.24
C ALA A 83 14.21 -36.30 15.87
N ALA A 84 14.07 -35.90 17.15
CA ALA A 84 12.80 -35.96 17.84
C ALA A 84 11.71 -35.15 17.10
N PRO A 85 10.47 -35.66 17.07
CA PRO A 85 9.35 -34.96 16.45
C PRO A 85 9.05 -33.65 17.18
N THR A 86 8.42 -32.72 16.48
CA THR A 86 7.98 -31.45 17.07
C THR A 86 6.98 -31.71 18.21
N PRO A 87 7.17 -31.12 19.42
CA PRO A 87 6.25 -31.28 20.54
C PRO A 87 4.80 -30.96 20.17
N LYS A 88 3.82 -31.66 20.77
CA LYS A 88 2.40 -31.53 20.43
C LYS A 88 1.91 -30.08 20.52
N TRP A 89 2.22 -29.38 21.61
CA TRP A 89 1.82 -27.97 21.79
C TRP A 89 2.36 -27.07 20.67
N LYS A 90 3.59 -27.31 20.21
CA LYS A 90 4.23 -26.53 19.15
C LYS A 90 3.65 -26.87 17.77
N ARG A 91 3.28 -28.12 17.53
CA ARG A 91 2.53 -28.52 16.33
C ARG A 91 1.18 -27.80 16.25
N VAL A 92 0.44 -27.74 17.36
CA VAL A 92 -0.83 -27.01 17.45
C VAL A 92 -0.62 -25.52 17.20
N SER A 93 0.33 -24.89 17.90
CA SER A 93 0.66 -23.47 17.72
C SER A 93 1.04 -23.12 16.28
N ASN A 94 1.94 -23.91 15.67
CA ASN A 94 2.33 -23.71 14.27
C ASN A 94 1.14 -23.90 13.32
N GLY A 95 0.25 -24.86 13.60
CA GLY A 95 -0.97 -25.09 12.82
C GLY A 95 -1.90 -23.87 12.86
N ILE A 96 -2.19 -23.33 14.05
CA ILE A 96 -3.04 -22.14 14.21
C ILE A 96 -2.45 -20.94 13.45
N MET A 97 -1.15 -20.69 13.60
CA MET A 97 -0.48 -19.58 12.92
C MET A 97 -0.42 -19.77 11.40
N THR A 98 -0.21 -21.00 10.93
CA THR A 98 -0.28 -21.33 9.50
C THR A 98 -1.65 -20.97 8.94
N THR A 99 -2.73 -21.41 9.61
CA THR A 99 -4.10 -21.07 9.21
C THR A 99 -4.31 -19.56 9.17
N PHE A 100 -3.84 -18.84 10.19
CA PHE A 100 -3.91 -17.37 10.22
C PHE A 100 -3.22 -16.73 9.01
N PHE A 101 -1.97 -17.09 8.71
CA PHE A 101 -1.24 -16.49 7.59
C PHE A 101 -1.80 -16.88 6.23
N VAL A 102 -2.31 -18.10 6.07
CA VAL A 102 -3.01 -18.52 4.84
C VAL A 102 -4.28 -17.69 4.65
N LEU A 103 -5.09 -17.51 5.70
CA LEU A 103 -6.29 -16.68 5.62
C LEU A 103 -5.96 -15.21 5.34
N ALA A 104 -4.95 -14.64 6.00
CA ALA A 104 -4.50 -13.27 5.75
C ALA A 104 -3.96 -13.09 4.32
N THR A 105 -3.28 -14.11 3.78
CA THR A 105 -2.81 -14.14 2.38
C THR A 105 -3.97 -14.22 1.40
N ALA A 106 -5.00 -15.02 1.67
CA ALA A 106 -6.21 -15.05 0.83
C ALA A 106 -6.92 -13.69 0.84
N LEU A 107 -7.06 -13.08 2.02
CA LEU A 107 -7.65 -11.74 2.19
C LEU A 107 -6.84 -10.62 1.52
N TYR A 108 -5.56 -10.83 1.21
CA TYR A 108 -4.79 -9.85 0.43
C TYR A 108 -5.42 -9.60 -0.94
N PHE A 109 -5.89 -10.67 -1.60
CA PHE A 109 -6.42 -10.61 -2.96
C PHE A 109 -7.92 -10.28 -3.02
N GLU A 110 -8.68 -10.87 -2.10
CA GLU A 110 -10.14 -10.73 -2.04
C GLU A 110 -10.58 -9.50 -1.25
N GLY A 111 -9.83 -9.11 -0.22
CA GLY A 111 -10.27 -8.14 0.78
C GLY A 111 -11.47 -8.64 1.59
N THR A 112 -12.14 -7.72 2.30
CA THR A 112 -13.33 -8.01 3.13
C THR A 112 -14.61 -7.39 2.60
N THR A 113 -14.56 -6.69 1.48
CA THR A 113 -15.70 -5.92 0.96
C THR A 113 -16.46 -6.61 -0.17
N GLY A 114 -16.09 -7.85 -0.51
CA GLY A 114 -16.71 -8.61 -1.58
C GLY A 114 -16.38 -8.05 -2.97
N LYS A 115 -17.37 -8.00 -3.87
CA LYS A 115 -17.21 -7.43 -5.21
C LYS A 115 -17.45 -5.91 -5.16
N PRO A 116 -16.40 -5.08 -5.27
CA PRO A 116 -16.57 -3.64 -5.18
C PRO A 116 -17.28 -3.08 -6.41
N HIS A 117 -18.07 -2.01 -6.23
CA HIS A 117 -18.40 -1.12 -7.33
C HIS A 117 -17.13 -0.39 -7.79
N THR A 118 -16.95 -0.24 -9.09
CA THR A 118 -15.71 0.29 -9.66
C THR A 118 -15.93 1.57 -10.44
N VAL A 119 -14.84 2.32 -10.63
CA VAL A 119 -14.77 3.45 -11.55
C VAL A 119 -13.48 3.37 -12.36
N GLU A 120 -13.60 3.63 -13.67
CA GLU A 120 -12.45 3.74 -14.57
C GLU A 120 -11.92 5.16 -14.57
N LEU A 121 -10.63 5.29 -14.30
CA LEU A 121 -9.88 6.53 -14.25
C LEU A 121 -8.58 6.39 -15.05
N SER A 122 -8.09 7.48 -15.62
CA SER A 122 -6.69 7.50 -16.04
C SER A 122 -5.78 7.67 -14.83
N PHE A 123 -4.58 7.10 -14.92
CA PHE A 123 -3.59 7.29 -13.88
C PHE A 123 -3.15 8.77 -13.82
N PRO A 124 -3.13 9.42 -12.65
CA PRO A 124 -2.99 10.88 -12.54
C PRO A 124 -1.54 11.38 -12.70
N PHE A 125 -0.65 10.57 -13.28
CA PHE A 125 0.74 10.91 -13.54
C PHE A 125 1.14 10.45 -14.94
N LYS A 126 1.97 11.24 -15.63
CA LYS A 126 2.39 10.97 -17.02
C LYS A 126 3.52 9.97 -17.15
N SER A 127 4.50 9.99 -16.24
CA SER A 127 5.71 9.19 -16.41
C SER A 127 6.36 8.84 -15.08
N GLY A 128 6.81 7.59 -14.95
CA GLY A 128 7.58 7.14 -13.80
C GLY A 128 7.08 5.83 -13.22
N LYS A 129 7.71 5.41 -12.12
CA LYS A 129 7.29 4.25 -11.35
C LYS A 129 6.66 4.74 -10.05
N TYR A 130 5.46 4.25 -9.77
CA TYR A 130 4.69 4.59 -8.59
C TYR A 130 4.38 3.31 -7.81
N PHE A 131 3.93 3.49 -6.59
CA PHE A 131 3.72 2.41 -5.65
C PHE A 131 2.51 2.69 -4.78
N VAL A 132 1.68 1.67 -4.57
CA VAL A 132 0.52 1.73 -3.68
C VAL A 132 1.00 1.51 -2.25
N LEU A 133 1.18 2.60 -1.51
CA LEU A 133 1.59 2.57 -0.11
C LEU A 133 0.44 2.10 0.79
N GLN A 134 -0.78 2.51 0.46
CA GLN A 134 -2.02 2.02 1.07
C GLN A 134 -3.10 1.86 -0.01
N GLY A 135 -3.85 0.77 0.03
CA GLY A 135 -4.90 0.50 -0.93
C GLY A 135 -5.40 -0.94 -0.89
N GLY A 136 -6.30 -1.27 -1.83
CA GLY A 136 -6.91 -2.59 -1.95
C GLY A 136 -8.39 -2.59 -1.52
N LYS A 137 -8.93 -3.79 -1.28
CA LYS A 137 -10.37 -4.03 -1.15
C LYS A 137 -10.83 -4.17 0.31
N GLY A 138 -10.43 -3.22 1.16
CA GLY A 138 -10.72 -3.26 2.59
C GLY A 138 -9.66 -3.98 3.42
N LEU A 139 -10.08 -4.75 4.43
CA LEU A 139 -9.13 -5.39 5.36
C LEU A 139 -8.49 -6.64 4.74
N PRO A 140 -7.23 -6.96 5.12
CA PRO A 140 -6.35 -6.16 5.96
C PRO A 140 -5.43 -5.21 5.15
N THR A 141 -5.54 -5.18 3.81
CA THR A 141 -4.64 -4.41 2.93
C THR A 141 -4.81 -2.89 3.06
N ASN A 142 -5.99 -2.41 3.46
CA ASN A 142 -6.31 -1.00 3.58
C ASN A 142 -6.78 -0.60 4.99
N LEU A 143 -6.11 -1.10 6.04
CA LEU A 143 -6.53 -0.95 7.44
C LEU A 143 -6.78 0.52 7.86
N PHE A 144 -5.87 1.42 7.50
CA PHE A 144 -5.97 2.84 7.89
C PHE A 144 -7.22 3.47 7.28
N HIS A 145 -7.44 3.32 5.98
CA HIS A 145 -8.62 3.85 5.31
C HIS A 145 -9.91 3.12 5.66
N PHE A 146 -9.86 1.83 5.97
CA PHE A 146 -11.03 1.09 6.44
C PHE A 146 -11.57 1.66 7.76
N SER A 147 -10.68 2.17 8.62
CA SER A 147 -11.08 2.83 9.89
C SER A 147 -11.72 4.21 9.68
N LEU A 148 -11.51 4.82 8.51
CA LEU A 148 -12.11 6.10 8.12
C LEU A 148 -13.40 5.84 7.33
N ARG A 149 -14.55 6.19 7.93
CA ARG A 149 -15.86 6.02 7.27
C ARG A 149 -15.86 6.64 5.88
N GLY A 150 -16.22 5.83 4.87
CA GLY A 150 -16.30 6.25 3.47
C GLY A 150 -15.01 6.09 2.67
N ALA A 151 -13.84 5.88 3.29
CA ALA A 151 -12.57 5.83 2.56
C ALA A 151 -12.09 4.41 2.21
N VAL A 152 -12.93 3.37 2.32
CA VAL A 152 -12.49 1.96 2.26
C VAL A 152 -11.65 1.58 1.03
N TYR A 153 -11.86 2.24 -0.12
CA TYR A 153 -11.09 2.05 -1.36
C TYR A 153 -10.13 3.20 -1.70
N ALA A 154 -9.89 4.10 -0.76
CA ALA A 154 -8.92 5.16 -0.90
C ALA A 154 -7.52 4.58 -1.14
N MET A 155 -6.72 5.32 -1.88
CA MET A 155 -5.39 4.91 -2.28
C MET A 155 -4.37 6.00 -2.00
N ASP A 156 -3.30 5.62 -1.31
CA ASP A 156 -2.12 6.46 -1.12
C ASP A 156 -1.03 5.99 -2.07
N ILE A 157 -0.64 6.88 -2.97
CA ILE A 157 0.30 6.61 -4.06
C ILE A 157 1.58 7.40 -3.78
N VAL A 158 2.72 6.71 -3.80
CA VAL A 158 4.06 7.31 -3.78
C VAL A 158 4.79 7.04 -5.09
N LYS A 159 5.83 7.82 -5.38
CA LYS A 159 6.73 7.62 -6.52
C LYS A 159 7.98 6.90 -6.03
N LEU A 160 8.56 6.09 -6.91
CA LEU A 160 9.80 5.38 -6.67
C LEU A 160 10.95 6.07 -7.40
N ASN A 161 12.07 6.24 -6.71
CA ASN A 161 13.33 6.66 -7.31
C ASN A 161 14.00 5.52 -8.09
N SER A 162 15.17 5.78 -8.68
CA SER A 162 15.90 4.85 -9.54
C SER A 162 16.28 3.52 -8.86
N TRP A 163 16.52 3.53 -7.54
CA TRP A 163 16.86 2.35 -6.76
C TRP A 163 15.63 1.68 -6.10
N GLY A 164 14.42 2.15 -6.43
CA GLY A 164 13.17 1.55 -5.98
C GLY A 164 12.73 1.96 -4.56
N GLY A 165 13.30 3.02 -4.01
CA GLY A 165 12.83 3.62 -2.76
C GLY A 165 11.81 4.72 -2.99
N ARG A 166 10.94 4.95 -1.99
CA ARG A 166 10.04 6.11 -2.01
C ARG A 166 10.70 7.44 -1.64
N ALA A 167 11.83 7.39 -0.93
CA ALA A 167 12.60 8.54 -0.48
C ALA A 167 14.09 8.21 -0.39
N ASN A 168 14.96 9.21 -0.25
CA ASN A 168 16.42 9.04 -0.12
C ASN A 168 16.86 8.23 1.10
N THR A 169 16.01 8.17 2.13
CA THR A 169 16.23 7.40 3.36
C THR A 169 14.93 6.70 3.77
N VAL A 170 15.01 5.75 4.71
CA VAL A 170 13.83 5.11 5.34
C VAL A 170 12.83 6.15 5.81
N PHE A 171 13.34 7.23 6.39
CA PHE A 171 12.54 8.36 6.83
C PHE A 171 13.36 9.65 6.73
N SER A 172 12.80 10.68 6.07
CA SER A 172 13.41 12.01 5.98
C SER A 172 12.48 13.07 6.53
N ARG A 173 13.05 14.12 7.13
CA ARG A 173 12.31 15.34 7.49
C ARG A 173 12.31 16.37 6.35
N LYS A 174 13.07 16.14 5.27
CA LYS A 174 13.11 17.01 4.11
C LYS A 174 12.11 16.51 3.08
N LEU A 175 11.22 17.38 2.64
CA LEU A 175 10.18 17.03 1.67
C LEU A 175 10.77 16.59 0.32
N ASP A 176 11.81 17.29 -0.14
CA ASP A 176 12.48 17.00 -1.41
C ASP A 176 13.22 15.65 -1.44
N ASP A 177 13.41 15.00 -0.29
CA ASP A 177 13.97 13.64 -0.27
C ASP A 177 12.95 12.59 -0.73
N TYR A 178 11.66 12.90 -0.76
CA TYR A 178 10.61 12.00 -1.21
C TYR A 178 10.39 12.15 -2.71
N ALA A 179 10.50 11.04 -3.44
CA ALA A 179 10.53 11.08 -4.91
C ALA A 179 9.25 11.65 -5.54
N ILE A 180 8.11 11.56 -4.83
CA ILE A 180 6.82 12.09 -5.32
C ILE A 180 6.61 13.57 -4.99
N PHE A 181 7.35 14.14 -4.04
CA PHE A 181 7.14 15.54 -3.68
C PHE A 181 7.36 16.42 -4.92
N ASN A 182 6.47 17.40 -5.11
CA ASN A 182 6.46 18.29 -6.27
C ASN A 182 6.12 17.63 -7.63
N ASP A 183 5.74 16.35 -7.65
CA ASP A 183 5.31 15.69 -8.89
C ASP A 183 3.93 16.18 -9.33
N THR A 184 3.73 16.41 -10.63
CA THR A 184 2.48 17.00 -11.14
C THR A 184 1.34 15.99 -11.14
N VAL A 185 0.21 16.38 -10.57
CA VAL A 185 -1.05 15.63 -10.56
C VAL A 185 -1.91 16.10 -11.73
N TYR A 186 -2.35 15.15 -12.54
CA TYR A 186 -3.22 15.39 -13.69
C TYR A 186 -4.64 14.88 -13.44
N ALA A 187 -5.62 15.51 -14.07
CA ALA A 187 -7.02 15.14 -13.96
C ALA A 187 -7.23 13.69 -14.45
N PRO A 188 -7.71 12.78 -13.59
CA PRO A 188 -7.88 11.37 -13.95
C PRO A 188 -9.10 11.13 -14.86
N CYS A 189 -10.02 12.10 -14.92
CA CYS A 189 -11.23 12.07 -15.73
C CYS A 189 -11.64 13.51 -16.11
N ASP A 190 -12.54 13.64 -17.09
CA ASP A 190 -13.21 14.90 -17.36
C ASP A 190 -14.17 15.22 -16.20
N GLY A 191 -14.33 16.51 -15.86
CA GLY A 191 -15.26 16.87 -14.79
C GLY A 191 -15.23 18.34 -14.40
N LEU A 192 -16.23 18.73 -13.61
CA LEU A 192 -16.31 20.03 -12.99
C LEU A 192 -15.47 20.05 -11.71
N VAL A 193 -14.62 21.05 -11.54
CA VAL A 193 -13.90 21.29 -10.29
C VAL A 193 -14.90 21.80 -9.26
N LYS A 194 -15.37 20.89 -8.40
CA LYS A 194 -16.32 21.20 -7.33
C LYS A 194 -15.66 21.90 -6.16
N ARG A 195 -14.38 21.60 -5.91
CA ARG A 195 -13.57 22.25 -4.89
C ARG A 195 -12.10 22.27 -5.31
N ALA A 196 -11.43 23.41 -5.09
CA ALA A 196 -10.00 23.57 -5.27
C ALA A 196 -9.44 24.41 -4.12
N TYR A 197 -8.49 23.86 -3.37
CA TYR A 197 -7.89 24.56 -2.23
C TYR A 197 -6.39 24.31 -2.16
N SER A 198 -5.61 25.37 -1.97
CA SER A 198 -4.14 25.33 -2.10
C SER A 198 -3.36 26.00 -0.96
N ASN A 199 -4.02 26.61 0.01
CA ASN A 199 -3.34 27.56 0.90
C ASN A 199 -2.75 26.93 2.17
N ASN A 200 -3.03 25.65 2.45
CA ASN A 200 -2.51 24.99 3.62
C ASN A 200 -1.02 24.69 3.46
N PRO A 201 -0.18 25.02 4.43
CA PRO A 201 1.24 24.70 4.38
C PRO A 201 1.49 23.19 4.49
N ASP A 202 2.50 22.71 3.75
CA ASP A 202 2.97 21.33 3.84
C ASP A 202 3.53 21.03 5.24
N ASN A 203 3.28 19.82 5.74
CA ASN A 203 3.82 19.39 7.02
C ASN A 203 5.26 18.89 6.85
N ILE A 204 6.10 19.13 7.86
CA ILE A 204 7.43 18.50 7.94
C ILE A 204 7.24 17.08 8.48
N PRO A 205 7.61 16.01 7.75
CA PRO A 205 7.47 14.65 8.24
C PRO A 205 8.14 14.44 9.63
N PRO A 206 7.54 13.63 10.54
CA PRO A 206 6.27 12.91 10.39
C PRO A 206 5.08 13.70 10.96
N ALA A 207 5.25 15.00 11.17
CA ALA A 207 4.27 15.82 11.88
C ALA A 207 2.95 15.87 11.11
N MET A 208 1.86 15.79 11.86
CA MET A 208 0.49 15.94 11.35
C MET A 208 -0.29 16.93 12.22
N ASP A 209 0.42 17.79 12.95
CA ASP A 209 -0.11 18.59 14.06
C ASP A 209 -1.23 19.56 13.62
N ARG A 210 -1.27 19.85 12.31
CA ARG A 210 -2.30 20.68 11.68
C ARG A 210 -3.61 19.92 11.45
N GLY A 211 -3.61 18.59 11.47
CA GLY A 211 -4.82 17.76 11.39
C GLY A 211 -5.52 17.72 10.01
N PRO A 212 -6.64 16.98 9.90
CA PRO A 212 -7.28 16.66 8.62
C PRO A 212 -7.99 17.83 7.93
N LYS A 213 -8.34 18.89 8.67
CA LYS A 213 -8.99 20.09 8.11
C LYS A 213 -8.03 20.93 7.23
N ASN A 214 -6.73 20.68 7.33
CA ASN A 214 -5.68 21.44 6.66
C ASN A 214 -5.15 20.76 5.39
N THR A 215 -6.00 20.09 4.61
CA THR A 215 -5.60 19.41 3.36
C THR A 215 -5.77 20.33 2.15
N ASN A 216 -4.75 20.44 1.30
CA ASN A 216 -4.91 20.99 -0.04
C ASN A 216 -5.43 19.91 -0.96
N GLN A 217 -6.36 20.27 -1.83
CA GLN A 217 -7.18 19.29 -2.53
C GLN A 217 -7.78 19.82 -3.82
N VAL A 218 -8.10 18.87 -4.70
CA VAL A 218 -9.02 19.06 -5.82
C VAL A 218 -10.10 17.98 -5.73
N LEU A 219 -11.36 18.41 -5.83
CA LEU A 219 -12.53 17.53 -5.94
C LEU A 219 -13.14 17.72 -7.32
N LEU A 220 -13.11 16.67 -8.14
CA LEU A 220 -13.79 16.64 -9.43
C LEU A 220 -15.18 16.03 -9.26
N GLU A 221 -16.16 16.64 -9.92
CA GLU A 221 -17.54 16.19 -10.00
C GLU A 221 -17.84 15.78 -11.45
N THR A 222 -18.32 14.55 -11.63
CA THR A 222 -18.83 14.04 -12.90
C THR A 222 -20.35 13.88 -12.85
N ALA A 223 -20.94 13.33 -13.90
CA ALA A 223 -22.35 12.96 -13.90
C ALA A 223 -22.68 11.90 -12.83
N ASN A 224 -21.76 10.96 -12.57
CA ASN A 224 -22.05 9.74 -11.81
C ASN A 224 -21.24 9.61 -10.51
N TYR A 225 -20.11 10.29 -10.38
CA TYR A 225 -19.19 10.13 -9.27
C TYR A 225 -18.36 11.40 -8.99
N TYR A 226 -17.80 11.46 -7.79
CA TYR A 226 -16.79 12.41 -7.39
C TYR A 226 -15.41 11.75 -7.34
N VAL A 227 -14.37 12.51 -7.66
CA VAL A 227 -12.96 12.09 -7.47
C VAL A 227 -12.24 13.11 -6.61
N PHE A 228 -11.79 12.68 -5.44
CA PHE A 228 -11.02 13.46 -4.50
C PHE A 228 -9.53 13.19 -4.67
N MET A 229 -8.72 14.25 -4.74
CA MET A 229 -7.26 14.20 -4.70
C MET A 229 -6.78 15.14 -3.60
N GLY A 230 -6.06 14.60 -2.61
CA GLY A 230 -5.63 15.32 -1.41
C GLY A 230 -4.11 15.40 -1.23
N HIS A 231 -3.70 16.06 -0.15
CA HIS A 231 -2.30 16.27 0.25
C HIS A 231 -1.48 17.03 -0.79
N LEU A 232 -2.12 17.93 -1.54
CA LEU A 232 -1.44 18.74 -2.55
C LEU A 232 -0.48 19.76 -1.90
N LYS A 233 0.52 20.19 -2.67
CA LYS A 233 1.53 21.15 -2.23
C LYS A 233 0.93 22.54 -2.07
N GLN A 234 1.37 23.27 -1.05
CA GLN A 234 0.96 24.66 -0.83
C GLN A 234 1.21 25.51 -2.09
N GLY A 235 0.22 26.31 -2.48
CA GLY A 235 0.28 27.20 -3.64
C GLY A 235 0.41 26.52 -5.01
N SER A 236 0.27 25.19 -5.10
CA SER A 236 0.47 24.47 -6.36
C SER A 236 -0.79 24.20 -7.18
N VAL A 237 -1.99 24.34 -6.60
CA VAL A 237 -3.25 24.04 -7.31
C VAL A 237 -3.50 25.14 -8.35
N VAL A 238 -3.58 24.76 -9.62
CA VAL A 238 -3.69 25.70 -10.76
C VAL A 238 -5.12 25.83 -11.31
N VAL A 239 -6.06 25.08 -10.75
CA VAL A 239 -7.47 25.11 -11.13
C VAL A 239 -8.31 25.84 -10.09
N HIS A 240 -9.50 26.29 -10.47
CA HIS A 240 -10.43 26.98 -9.56
C HIS A 240 -11.82 26.33 -9.54
N GLU A 241 -12.59 26.59 -8.49
CA GLU A 241 -13.96 26.10 -8.39
C GLU A 241 -14.82 26.57 -9.58
N GLY A 242 -15.67 25.69 -10.09
CA GLY A 242 -16.50 25.93 -11.26
C GLY A 242 -15.79 25.73 -12.61
N GLN A 243 -14.46 25.55 -12.63
CA GLN A 243 -13.74 25.22 -13.86
C GLN A 243 -14.10 23.83 -14.35
N TYR A 244 -14.30 23.65 -15.66
CA TYR A 244 -14.34 22.32 -16.26
C TYR A 244 -12.94 21.91 -16.72
N VAL A 245 -12.49 20.73 -16.32
CA VAL A 245 -11.19 20.17 -16.71
C VAL A 245 -11.40 18.93 -17.59
N LYS A 246 -10.47 18.73 -18.51
CA LYS A 246 -10.36 17.50 -19.29
C LYS A 246 -9.34 16.58 -18.65
N LYS A 247 -9.54 15.28 -18.84
CA LYS A 247 -8.59 14.23 -18.50
C LYS A 247 -7.20 14.59 -19.04
N GLY A 248 -6.20 14.59 -18.15
CA GLY A 248 -4.82 14.96 -18.48
C GLY A 248 -4.47 16.44 -18.28
N ASP A 249 -5.43 17.29 -17.91
CA ASP A 249 -5.15 18.67 -17.49
C ASP A 249 -4.38 18.68 -16.17
N ALA A 250 -3.44 19.61 -16.01
CA ALA A 250 -2.70 19.77 -14.77
C ALA A 250 -3.61 20.34 -13.67
N LEU A 251 -3.58 19.73 -12.48
CA LEU A 251 -4.38 20.16 -11.33
C LEU A 251 -3.54 20.85 -10.25
N GLY A 252 -2.31 20.35 -10.04
CA GLY A 252 -1.36 20.89 -9.08
C GLY A 252 -0.20 19.92 -8.87
N CYS A 253 0.49 20.02 -7.73
CA CYS A 253 1.61 19.14 -7.41
C CYS A 253 1.37 18.39 -6.10
N VAL A 254 1.94 17.19 -5.99
CA VAL A 254 1.93 16.42 -4.74
C VAL A 254 2.74 17.16 -3.67
N GLY A 255 2.15 17.27 -2.49
CA GLY A 255 2.75 17.89 -1.31
C GLY A 255 2.71 16.97 -0.11
N ASN A 256 2.52 17.56 1.06
CA ASN A 256 2.36 16.88 2.34
C ASN A 256 1.44 17.65 3.31
N SER A 257 0.43 18.36 2.78
CA SER A 257 -0.56 19.08 3.58
C SER A 257 -1.57 18.12 4.23
N GLY A 258 -2.30 18.58 5.25
CA GLY A 258 -3.39 17.81 5.89
C GLY A 258 -2.93 16.70 6.84
N PHE A 259 -3.67 15.61 6.90
CA PHE A 259 -3.37 14.46 7.76
C PHE A 259 -2.44 13.46 7.05
N SER A 260 -1.21 13.90 6.78
CA SER A 260 -0.21 13.15 6.02
C SER A 260 1.12 13.09 6.76
N THR A 261 1.66 11.88 6.94
CA THR A 261 2.96 11.67 7.61
C THR A 261 4.16 11.77 6.67
N GLU A 262 3.95 11.64 5.36
CA GLU A 262 4.96 11.74 4.32
C GLU A 262 4.34 12.10 2.96
N PRO A 263 5.08 12.76 2.05
CA PRO A 263 4.57 13.10 0.72
C PRO A 263 3.98 11.89 -0.03
N HIS A 264 2.70 11.99 -0.40
CA HIS A 264 1.99 11.03 -1.23
C HIS A 264 0.76 11.70 -1.87
N LEU A 265 0.25 11.12 -2.95
CA LEU A 265 -1.07 11.47 -3.47
C LEU A 265 -2.12 10.57 -2.84
N HIS A 266 -3.09 11.16 -2.15
CA HIS A 266 -4.24 10.44 -1.66
C HIS A 266 -5.42 10.61 -2.62
N MET A 267 -6.06 9.50 -3.01
CA MET A 267 -7.20 9.51 -3.92
C MET A 267 -8.40 8.76 -3.35
N GLN A 268 -9.60 9.29 -3.60
CA GLN A 268 -10.87 8.61 -3.34
C GLN A 268 -11.84 8.81 -4.50
N ALA A 269 -12.73 7.86 -4.70
CA ALA A 269 -13.86 8.01 -5.60
C ALA A 269 -15.16 7.54 -4.97
N HIS A 270 -16.24 8.29 -5.20
CA HIS A 270 -17.54 8.07 -4.56
C HIS A 270 -18.66 8.28 -5.55
N VAL A 271 -19.71 7.46 -5.47
CA VAL A 271 -20.93 7.68 -6.26
C VAL A 271 -21.53 9.03 -5.91
N LYS A 272 -21.94 9.78 -6.94
CA LYS A 272 -22.69 11.02 -6.77
C LYS A 272 -24.14 10.68 -6.42
N GLN A 273 -24.54 10.99 -5.19
CA GLN A 273 -25.88 10.73 -4.69
C GLN A 273 -26.54 12.04 -4.25
N ALA A 274 -27.77 12.28 -4.70
CA ALA A 274 -28.50 13.48 -4.37
C ALA A 274 -28.73 13.58 -2.84
N GLY A 275 -28.50 14.76 -2.27
CA GLY A 275 -28.66 15.01 -0.84
C GLY A 275 -27.59 14.38 0.07
N ILE A 276 -26.62 13.65 -0.48
CA ILE A 276 -25.54 13.01 0.28
C ILE A 276 -24.21 13.74 0.01
N PRO A 277 -23.48 14.20 1.03
CA PRO A 277 -22.13 14.74 0.86
C PRO A 277 -21.20 13.72 0.19
N TRP A 278 -20.30 14.17 -0.69
CA TRP A 278 -19.47 13.28 -1.51
C TRP A 278 -18.74 12.19 -0.71
N TYR A 279 -18.18 12.54 0.46
CA TYR A 279 -17.41 11.65 1.33
C TYR A 279 -18.26 10.61 2.09
N GLN A 280 -19.59 10.74 2.04
CA GLN A 280 -20.56 9.78 2.57
C GLN A 280 -21.22 8.95 1.48
N GLY A 281 -20.95 9.24 0.21
CA GLY A 281 -21.47 8.45 -0.91
C GLY A 281 -20.96 7.01 -0.88
N THR A 282 -21.54 6.15 -1.71
CA THR A 282 -21.01 4.79 -1.89
C THR A 282 -19.57 4.85 -2.43
N PRO A 283 -18.56 4.27 -1.76
CA PRO A 283 -17.18 4.29 -2.23
C PRO A 283 -17.00 3.41 -3.46
N LEU A 284 -16.16 3.86 -4.39
CA LEU A 284 -15.84 3.20 -5.65
C LEU A 284 -14.37 2.75 -5.64
N TYR A 285 -14.13 1.50 -6.03
CA TYR A 285 -12.79 0.98 -6.23
C TYR A 285 -12.23 1.49 -7.56
N MET A 286 -11.11 2.20 -7.51
CA MET A 286 -10.52 2.85 -8.67
C MET A 286 -9.75 1.84 -9.52
N LEU A 287 -10.10 1.78 -10.80
CA LEU A 287 -9.34 1.09 -11.83
C LEU A 287 -8.58 2.16 -12.61
N PHE A 288 -7.26 2.03 -12.67
CA PHE A 288 -6.43 2.92 -13.49
C PHE A 288 -6.09 2.23 -14.80
N ASN A 289 -6.63 2.77 -15.89
CA ASN A 289 -6.47 2.22 -17.23
C ASN A 289 -6.89 0.73 -17.31
N GLY A 290 -8.05 0.38 -16.73
CA GLY A 290 -8.58 -0.99 -16.72
C GLY A 290 -7.96 -1.92 -15.67
N LYS A 291 -7.03 -1.43 -14.83
CA LYS A 291 -6.37 -2.24 -13.80
C LYS A 291 -6.61 -1.69 -12.39
N GLY A 292 -7.10 -2.56 -11.51
CA GLY A 292 -7.11 -2.32 -10.07
C GLY A 292 -5.75 -2.66 -9.45
N TYR A 293 -5.39 -1.94 -8.38
CA TYR A 293 -4.15 -2.16 -7.65
C TYR A 293 -4.39 -2.47 -6.18
N LEU A 294 -3.53 -3.33 -5.63
CA LEU A 294 -3.52 -3.71 -4.21
C LEU A 294 -2.35 -3.04 -3.48
N LEU A 295 -2.35 -3.16 -2.16
CA LEU A 295 -1.23 -2.79 -1.30
C LEU A 295 0.09 -3.36 -1.87
N ASN A 296 1.17 -2.57 -1.82
CA ASN A 296 2.51 -3.00 -2.22
C ASN A 296 2.71 -3.34 -3.71
N GLU A 297 1.78 -2.92 -4.57
CA GLU A 297 1.92 -3.05 -6.03
C GLU A 297 2.59 -1.83 -6.66
N VAL A 298 3.32 -2.10 -7.75
CA VAL A 298 4.00 -1.07 -8.56
C VAL A 298 3.13 -0.70 -9.76
N ILE A 299 2.97 0.59 -9.98
CA ILE A 299 2.27 1.19 -11.12
C ILE A 299 3.32 1.80 -12.04
N ASN A 300 3.31 1.44 -13.32
CA ASN A 300 4.20 2.06 -14.31
C ASN A 300 3.39 3.05 -15.13
N ALA A 301 3.67 4.35 -14.96
CA ALA A 301 3.14 5.40 -15.83
C ALA A 301 4.03 5.51 -17.07
N ARG A 302 3.42 5.32 -18.24
CA ARG A 302 4.06 5.40 -19.55
C ARG A 302 3.29 6.38 -20.42
#